data_AF-H6S401-F1
#
_entry.id   AF-H6S401-F1
#
_cell.length_a   1.000
_cell.length_b   1.000
_cell.length_c   1.000
_cell.angle_alpha   90.00
_cell.angle_beta   90.00
_cell.angle_gamma   90.00
#
_symmetry.space_group_name_H-M   'P 1'
#
loop_
_entity.id
_entity.type
_entity.pdbx_description
1 polymer ?
#
loop_
_entity_poly.entity_id
_entity_poly.type
_entity_poly.pdbx_seq_one_letter_code
_entity_poly.pdbx_strand_id
1 'polypeptide(L)'
;NVGMPCRGNGTVDEVNRICDSFPQYLKIDYIRLYQDLGDDLDDDNYMTVGCDPATHPTKEWIDGHLDEYEDEDNKVVEVRGKAFCKTSDDCTIGGKMARSAALFTGKCVKKRCECLYNSWGGPRCTTAIASSTSSTLNVMSRSYGPPLGVSIALTVLACMLSIASVYIASVKSTKQTKMASQALESERKAAAHADLGHYSEVSHRGSVLETLSKDNRHNFV
;
A
#
# COMPACT_ATOMS: atom_id res chain seq x y z
N ASN A 1 -29.22 12.69 40.28
CA ASN A 1 -29.53 11.52 39.44
C ASN A 1 -29.34 11.83 37.96
N VAL A 2 -28.09 11.83 37.48
CA VAL A 2 -27.81 11.87 36.03
C VAL A 2 -27.81 10.42 35.54
N GLY A 3 -28.64 10.09 34.55
CA GLY A 3 -28.61 8.78 33.87
C GLY A 3 -29.55 7.68 34.39
N MET A 4 -30.30 7.88 35.47
CA MET A 4 -31.37 6.95 35.88
C MET A 4 -32.76 7.48 35.48
N PRO A 5 -33.68 6.63 35.00
CA PRO A 5 -35.05 7.07 34.70
C PRO A 5 -35.73 7.60 35.98
N CYS A 6 -36.39 8.76 35.90
CA CYS A 6 -37.28 9.29 36.93
C CYS A 6 -38.40 8.26 37.15
N ARG A 7 -38.26 7.39 38.14
CA ARG A 7 -39.27 6.39 38.48
C ARG A 7 -39.94 6.81 39.78
N GLY A 8 -40.85 7.76 39.66
CA GLY A 8 -41.96 7.83 40.59
C GLY A 8 -42.68 6.48 40.52
N ASN A 9 -42.69 5.74 41.62
CA ASN A 9 -43.33 4.42 41.71
C ASN A 9 -44.81 4.53 42.13
N GLY A 10 -45.37 5.74 42.17
CA GLY A 10 -46.76 5.97 42.56
C GLY A 10 -46.99 6.05 44.07
N THR A 11 -45.98 5.85 44.93
CA THR A 11 -46.19 5.73 46.39
C THR A 11 -45.88 7.01 47.18
N VAL A 12 -45.17 7.97 46.58
CA VAL A 12 -44.80 9.25 47.22
C VAL A 12 -45.16 10.39 46.28
N ASP A 13 -46.20 11.14 46.65
CA ASP A 13 -46.76 12.23 45.83
C ASP A 13 -45.71 13.29 45.45
N GLU A 14 -44.80 13.62 46.37
CA GLU A 14 -43.75 14.60 46.13
C GLU A 14 -42.75 14.15 45.03
N VAL A 15 -42.44 12.86 44.97
CA VAL A 15 -41.51 12.28 43.98
C VAL A 15 -42.20 12.13 42.62
N ASN A 16 -43.48 11.74 42.62
CA ASN A 16 -44.25 11.55 41.38
C ASN A 16 -44.51 12.87 40.66
N ARG A 17 -44.70 13.98 41.39
CA ARG A 17 -44.98 15.32 40.82
C ARG A 17 -43.98 15.76 39.75
N ILE A 18 -42.70 15.41 39.91
CA ILE A 18 -41.64 15.76 38.93
C ILE A 18 -41.67 14.83 37.72
N CYS A 19 -42.01 13.54 37.91
CA CYS A 19 -42.11 12.61 36.79
C CYS A 19 -43.41 12.85 35.99
N ASP A 20 -44.50 13.28 36.63
CA ASP A 20 -45.78 13.63 36.02
C ASP A 20 -45.73 14.95 35.22
N SER A 21 -44.75 15.82 35.51
CA SER A 21 -44.62 17.10 34.81
C SER A 21 -43.96 16.99 33.43
N PHE A 22 -43.52 15.80 33.01
CA PHE A 22 -42.93 15.59 31.69
C PHE A 22 -43.98 15.43 30.58
N PRO A 23 -43.71 15.95 29.36
CA PRO A 23 -42.49 16.65 28.96
C PRO A 23 -42.45 18.12 29.41
N GLN A 24 -41.34 18.53 30.05
CA GLN A 24 -41.07 19.93 30.37
C GLN A 24 -40.27 20.58 29.24
N TYR A 25 -40.57 21.84 28.92
CA TYR A 25 -39.93 22.57 27.83
C TYR A 25 -39.16 23.77 28.38
N LEU A 26 -37.86 23.85 28.07
CA LEU A 26 -37.05 25.04 28.31
C LEU A 26 -37.06 25.91 27.06
N LYS A 27 -37.57 27.14 27.18
CA LYS A 27 -37.50 28.15 26.12
C LYS A 27 -36.46 29.19 26.50
N ILE A 28 -35.44 29.35 25.65
CA ILE A 28 -34.42 30.39 25.77
C ILE A 28 -34.64 31.36 24.62
N ASP A 29 -34.96 32.62 24.92
CA ASP A 29 -35.19 33.63 23.88
C ASP A 29 -33.86 34.17 23.32
N TYR A 30 -32.89 34.47 24.18
CA TYR A 30 -31.52 34.78 23.77
C TYR A 30 -30.54 34.57 24.94
N ILE A 31 -29.26 34.36 24.61
CA ILE A 31 -28.15 34.37 25.56
C ILE A 31 -27.26 35.54 25.17
N ARG A 32 -26.78 36.31 26.16
CA ARG A 32 -25.74 37.33 25.95
C ARG A 32 -24.51 36.94 26.73
N LEU A 33 -23.37 37.02 26.07
CA LEU A 33 -22.04 36.89 26.65
C LEU A 33 -21.37 38.25 26.55
N TYR A 34 -20.93 38.79 27.68
CA TYR A 34 -20.19 40.04 27.75
C TYR A 34 -18.74 39.70 28.08
N GLN A 35 -17.80 40.34 27.38
CA GLN A 35 -16.39 40.28 27.73
C GLN A 35 -16.15 41.28 28.86
N ASP A 36 -15.28 40.90 29.80
CA ASP A 36 -14.82 41.82 30.82
C ASP A 36 -13.88 42.84 30.16
N LEU A 37 -14.13 44.12 30.42
CA LEU A 37 -13.36 45.25 29.88
C LEU A 37 -12.80 46.10 31.03
N GLY A 38 -12.63 45.51 32.21
CA GLY A 38 -12.05 46.18 33.38
C GLY A 38 -10.64 46.70 33.11
N ASP A 39 -10.35 47.89 33.65
CA ASP A 39 -9.04 48.54 33.56
C ASP A 39 -7.98 47.89 34.47
N ASP A 40 -8.38 46.87 35.26
CA ASP A 40 -7.53 46.06 36.13
C ASP A 40 -6.99 44.80 35.44
N LEU A 41 -7.25 44.66 34.15
CA LEU A 41 -6.86 43.52 33.33
C LEU A 41 -5.65 43.86 32.45
N ASP A 42 -4.83 42.85 32.15
CA ASP A 42 -3.70 43.00 31.24
C ASP A 42 -4.17 43.41 29.83
N ASP A 43 -3.35 44.18 29.11
CA ASP A 43 -3.65 44.73 27.76
C ASP A 43 -4.02 43.66 26.71
N ASP A 44 -3.73 42.38 26.98
CA ASP A 44 -4.01 41.22 26.14
C ASP A 44 -5.20 40.36 26.62
N ASN A 45 -5.95 40.78 27.64
CA ASN A 45 -7.10 40.03 28.18
C ASN A 45 -8.37 40.07 27.30
N TYR A 46 -8.24 40.48 26.04
CA TYR A 46 -9.34 40.41 25.11
C TYR A 46 -9.55 38.97 24.65
N MET A 47 -10.65 38.38 25.12
CA MET A 47 -11.20 37.14 24.59
C MET A 47 -11.23 37.18 23.06
N THR A 48 -10.37 36.38 22.43
CA THR A 48 -10.18 36.41 20.98
C THR A 48 -11.22 35.54 20.29
N VAL A 49 -11.99 36.11 19.37
CA VAL A 49 -13.03 35.36 18.62
C VAL A 49 -12.45 34.88 17.30
N GLY A 50 -12.39 33.56 17.10
CA GLY A 50 -11.89 32.96 15.87
C GLY A 50 -11.55 31.48 16.05
N CYS A 51 -11.26 30.79 14.95
CA CYS A 51 -10.89 29.37 15.01
C CYS A 51 -9.41 29.14 15.35
N ASP A 52 -8.56 30.14 15.17
CA ASP A 52 -7.09 30.02 15.34
C ASP A 52 -6.48 31.39 15.70
N PRO A 53 -6.77 31.91 16.91
CA PRO A 53 -6.20 33.17 17.36
C PRO A 53 -4.70 33.02 17.65
N ALA A 54 -3.88 34.00 17.25
CA ALA A 54 -2.43 33.96 17.41
C ALA A 54 -1.95 33.91 18.88
N THR A 55 -2.82 34.24 19.83
CA THR A 55 -2.59 34.17 21.28
C THR A 55 -2.73 32.77 21.85
N HIS A 56 -3.28 31.81 21.09
CA HIS A 56 -3.51 30.45 21.56
C HIS A 56 -2.45 29.47 21.02
N PRO A 57 -2.22 28.34 21.71
CA PRO A 57 -1.29 27.33 21.27
C PRO A 57 -1.52 26.87 19.83
N THR A 58 -0.44 26.78 19.06
CA THR A 58 -0.53 26.21 17.72
C THR A 58 -0.80 24.71 17.78
N LYS A 59 -1.23 24.14 16.66
CA LYS A 59 -1.37 22.69 16.53
C LYS A 59 -0.10 21.94 16.97
N GLU A 60 1.07 22.41 16.52
CA GLU A 60 2.36 21.78 16.82
C GLU A 60 2.67 21.83 18.31
N TRP A 61 2.33 22.93 18.98
CA TRP A 61 2.48 23.04 20.43
C TRP A 61 1.59 22.05 21.16
N ILE A 62 0.31 21.98 20.81
CA ILE A 62 -0.68 21.08 21.43
C ILE A 62 -0.27 19.62 21.22
N ASP A 63 0.11 19.24 20.00
CA ASP A 63 0.57 17.88 19.69
C ASP A 63 1.84 17.52 20.50
N GLY A 64 2.69 18.50 20.81
CA GLY A 64 3.92 18.33 21.61
C GLY A 64 3.72 18.31 23.13
N HIS A 65 2.58 18.79 23.63
CA HIS A 65 2.25 18.89 25.06
C HIS A 65 0.93 18.16 25.35
N LEU A 66 0.68 17.06 24.65
CA LEU A 66 -0.61 16.36 24.69
C LEU A 66 -0.99 15.95 26.11
N ASP A 67 0.00 15.60 26.93
CA ASP A 67 -0.12 15.23 28.34
C ASP A 67 -0.68 16.34 29.24
N GLU A 68 -0.61 17.61 28.82
CA GLU A 68 -1.27 18.73 29.50
C GLU A 68 -2.77 18.82 29.16
N TYR A 69 -3.19 18.23 28.04
CA TYR A 69 -4.56 18.33 27.50
C TYR A 69 -5.36 17.03 27.59
N GLU A 70 -4.74 15.95 28.07
CA GLU A 70 -5.41 14.68 28.34
C GLU A 70 -5.20 14.20 29.77
N ASP A 71 -6.22 13.55 30.32
CA ASP A 71 -6.14 12.84 31.60
C ASP A 71 -6.66 11.40 31.43
N GLU A 72 -6.85 10.66 32.53
CA GLU A 72 -7.34 9.28 32.46
C GLU A 72 -8.80 9.18 31.98
N ASP A 73 -9.59 10.25 32.15
CA ASP A 73 -11.02 10.31 31.83
C ASP A 73 -11.31 11.03 30.49
N ASN A 74 -10.37 11.84 29.98
CA ASN A 74 -10.48 12.67 28.79
C ASN A 74 -9.26 12.50 27.88
N LYS A 75 -9.12 11.30 27.30
CA LYS A 75 -8.07 11.03 26.31
C LYS A 75 -8.33 11.71 24.98
N VAL A 76 -7.25 12.10 24.28
CA VAL A 76 -7.38 12.56 22.91
C VAL A 76 -7.81 11.39 22.02
N VAL A 77 -9.05 11.48 21.53
CA VAL A 77 -9.62 10.48 20.63
C VAL A 77 -9.60 11.00 19.21
N GLU A 78 -8.97 10.23 18.33
CA GLU A 78 -8.98 10.53 16.93
C GLU A 78 -10.39 10.39 16.33
N VAL A 79 -10.88 11.50 15.78
CA VAL A 79 -12.19 11.53 15.11
C VAL A 79 -12.10 10.76 13.80
N ARG A 80 -12.99 9.78 13.61
CA ARG A 80 -13.09 9.02 12.36
C ARG A 80 -14.47 9.20 11.72
N GLY A 81 -14.54 10.12 10.76
CA GLY A 81 -15.76 10.41 10.01
C GLY A 81 -16.76 11.26 10.81
N LYS A 82 -18.05 11.11 10.49
CA LYS A 82 -19.21 11.81 11.09
C LYS A 82 -19.42 13.27 10.66
N ALA A 83 -18.60 13.86 9.80
CA ALA A 83 -18.98 15.09 9.13
C ALA A 83 -20.27 14.88 8.32
N PHE A 84 -21.06 15.95 8.18
CA PHE A 84 -22.19 15.94 7.26
C PHE A 84 -21.70 15.82 5.82
N CYS A 85 -22.39 14.99 5.04
CA CYS A 85 -22.09 14.77 3.63
C CYS A 85 -23.36 14.65 2.80
N LYS A 86 -23.27 15.02 1.53
CA LYS A 86 -24.30 14.79 0.50
C LYS A 86 -23.89 13.63 -0.40
N THR A 87 -22.62 13.58 -0.79
CA THR A 87 -22.05 12.50 -1.63
C THR A 87 -20.77 11.96 -1.02
N SER A 88 -20.32 10.78 -1.48
CA SER A 88 -19.04 10.20 -1.01
C SER A 88 -17.84 11.08 -1.33
N ASP A 89 -17.93 11.99 -2.31
CA ASP A 89 -16.86 12.94 -2.62
C ASP A 89 -16.61 13.92 -1.45
N ASP A 90 -17.60 14.19 -0.61
CA ASP A 90 -17.44 15.04 0.59
C ASP A 90 -16.53 14.40 1.65
N CYS A 91 -16.34 13.09 1.55
CA CYS A 91 -15.67 12.25 2.53
C CYS A 91 -14.37 11.65 1.99
N THR A 92 -13.87 12.15 0.85
CA THR A 92 -12.65 11.62 0.23
C THR A 92 -11.64 12.71 -0.05
N ILE A 93 -10.35 12.40 0.10
CA ILE A 93 -9.28 13.32 -0.28
C ILE A 93 -9.39 13.65 -1.78
N GLY A 94 -9.28 14.92 -2.15
CA GLY A 94 -9.38 15.38 -3.54
C GLY A 94 -10.81 15.56 -4.08
N GLY A 95 -11.86 15.25 -3.31
CA GLY A 95 -13.25 15.53 -3.68
C GLY A 95 -13.63 15.05 -5.08
N LYS A 96 -14.13 15.96 -5.94
CA LYS A 96 -14.51 15.61 -7.33
C LYS A 96 -13.32 15.12 -8.18
N MET A 97 -12.10 15.55 -7.86
CA MET A 97 -10.88 15.14 -8.58
C MET A 97 -10.40 13.73 -8.16
N ALA A 98 -10.86 13.22 -7.02
CA ALA A 98 -10.53 11.89 -6.51
C ALA A 98 -11.01 10.76 -7.43
N ARG A 99 -12.06 11.02 -8.23
CA ARG A 99 -12.62 10.06 -9.20
C ARG A 99 -11.58 9.63 -10.24
N SER A 100 -10.64 10.51 -10.57
CA SER A 100 -9.58 10.24 -11.54
C SER A 100 -8.42 9.45 -10.94
N ALA A 101 -8.26 9.47 -9.60
CA ALA A 101 -7.12 8.89 -8.89
C ALA A 101 -7.43 7.55 -8.19
N ALA A 102 -8.66 7.04 -8.29
CA ALA A 102 -9.13 5.79 -7.66
C ALA A 102 -8.88 5.69 -6.14
N LEU A 103 -8.54 6.79 -5.48
CA LEU A 103 -8.21 6.86 -4.06
C LEU A 103 -9.42 7.36 -3.28
N PHE A 104 -10.17 6.40 -2.73
CA PHE A 104 -11.32 6.67 -1.88
C PHE A 104 -10.95 6.48 -0.41
N THR A 105 -10.99 7.56 0.37
CA THR A 105 -10.61 7.52 1.79
C THR A 105 -11.83 7.40 2.71
N GLY A 106 -13.01 7.79 2.22
CA GLY A 106 -14.28 7.64 2.92
C GLY A 106 -15.49 7.63 2.00
N LYS A 107 -16.65 7.31 2.57
CA LYS A 107 -17.95 7.24 1.88
C LYS A 107 -19.03 7.99 2.68
N CYS A 108 -20.07 8.44 1.99
CA CYS A 108 -21.21 9.09 2.64
C CYS A 108 -22.30 8.07 2.97
N VAL A 109 -22.54 7.82 4.26
CA VAL A 109 -23.54 6.87 4.75
C VAL A 109 -24.51 7.59 5.68
N LYS A 110 -25.81 7.56 5.36
CA LYS A 110 -26.85 8.25 6.16
C LYS A 110 -26.54 9.73 6.41
N LYS A 111 -26.06 10.44 5.39
CA LYS A 111 -25.62 11.86 5.45
C LYS A 111 -24.46 12.12 6.43
N ARG A 112 -23.67 11.09 6.77
CA ARG A 112 -22.47 11.17 7.61
C ARG A 112 -21.29 10.47 6.94
N CYS A 113 -20.10 11.05 7.04
CA CYS A 113 -18.90 10.41 6.51
C CYS A 113 -18.51 9.16 7.32
N GLU A 114 -18.08 8.11 6.63
CA GLU A 114 -17.52 6.89 7.21
C GLU A 114 -16.20 6.58 6.50
N CYS A 115 -15.10 6.48 7.26
CA CYS A 115 -13.77 6.27 6.69
C CYS A 115 -13.60 4.81 6.28
N LEU A 116 -13.04 4.59 5.09
CA LEU A 116 -12.94 3.25 4.49
C LEU A 116 -11.76 2.45 5.06
N TYR A 117 -10.66 3.10 5.39
CA TYR A 117 -9.45 2.46 5.92
C TYR A 117 -9.07 3.06 7.28
N ASN A 118 -8.25 2.33 8.06
CA ASN A 118 -7.77 2.79 9.37
C ASN A 118 -6.57 3.74 9.29
N SER A 119 -6.05 3.99 8.10
CA SER A 119 -5.05 5.02 7.83
C SER A 119 -5.65 6.41 7.64
N TRP A 120 -6.99 6.54 7.65
CA TRP A 120 -7.68 7.81 7.43
C TRP A 120 -8.59 8.19 8.59
N GLY A 121 -8.50 9.47 8.94
CA GLY A 121 -9.18 10.10 10.05
C GLY A 121 -9.67 11.50 9.71
N GLY A 122 -10.08 12.20 10.75
CA GLY A 122 -10.79 13.46 10.67
C GLY A 122 -12.27 13.30 10.34
N PRO A 123 -13.07 14.38 10.51
CA PRO A 123 -14.51 14.35 10.29
C PRO A 123 -14.93 13.93 8.88
N ARG A 124 -14.09 14.27 7.87
CA ARG A 124 -14.30 13.96 6.45
C ARG A 124 -13.37 12.87 5.91
N CYS A 125 -12.63 12.14 6.75
CA CYS A 125 -11.72 11.09 6.30
C CYS A 125 -10.61 11.58 5.35
N THR A 126 -10.22 12.85 5.47
CA THR A 126 -9.20 13.50 4.62
C THR A 126 -7.85 13.63 5.31
N THR A 127 -7.77 13.29 6.60
CA THR A 127 -6.55 13.39 7.38
C THR A 127 -5.85 12.05 7.38
N ALA A 128 -4.59 12.07 6.95
CA ALA A 128 -3.67 10.96 7.06
C ALA A 128 -3.35 10.73 8.54
N ILE A 129 -3.66 9.54 9.05
CA ILE A 129 -3.29 9.13 10.41
C ILE A 129 -1.92 8.46 10.33
N ALA A 130 -0.94 8.99 11.05
CA ALA A 130 0.31 8.29 11.34
C ALA A 130 0.30 7.85 12.80
N SER A 131 0.70 6.61 13.06
CA SER A 131 0.72 6.04 14.42
C SER A 131 1.52 6.91 15.39
N SER A 132 0.85 7.46 16.40
CA SER A 132 1.45 7.78 17.69
C SER A 132 1.44 6.51 18.58
N THR A 133 2.48 6.44 19.41
CA THR A 133 3.11 5.24 19.95
C THR A 133 2.36 4.63 21.13
N SER A 134 1.35 3.75 20.94
CA SER A 134 0.76 3.04 22.10
C SER A 134 -0.14 1.84 21.79
N SER A 135 0.08 1.06 20.73
CA SER A 135 -0.58 -0.26 20.58
C SER A 135 0.19 -1.20 19.63
N THR A 136 1.02 -2.06 20.19
CA THR A 136 1.87 -3.06 19.50
C THR A 136 1.11 -4.22 18.83
N LEU A 137 -0.21 -4.11 18.62
CA LEU A 137 -1.03 -5.27 18.23
C LEU A 137 -1.64 -5.25 16.83
N ASN A 138 -1.68 -4.13 16.10
CA ASN A 138 -2.36 -4.09 14.79
C ASN A 138 -1.74 -3.11 13.77
N VAL A 139 -0.44 -3.23 13.53
CA VAL A 139 0.26 -2.55 12.41
C VAL A 139 -0.32 -2.97 11.04
N MET A 140 -0.88 -4.19 10.96
CA MET A 140 -1.39 -4.82 9.73
C MET A 140 -2.61 -4.11 9.11
N SER A 141 -3.37 -3.32 9.87
CA SER A 141 -4.64 -2.73 9.43
C SER A 141 -4.57 -1.25 9.07
N ARG A 142 -3.39 -0.62 9.26
CA ARG A 142 -3.24 0.85 9.32
C ARG A 142 -2.25 1.43 8.29
N SER A 143 -1.71 0.62 7.38
CA SER A 143 -0.80 1.08 6.31
C SER A 143 -1.54 1.65 5.11
N TYR A 144 -0.93 2.65 4.46
CA TYR A 144 -1.40 3.21 3.19
C TYR A 144 -1.23 2.20 2.05
N GLY A 145 -2.31 1.85 1.37
CA GLY A 145 -2.31 0.98 0.20
C GLY A 145 -3.41 -0.08 0.22
N PRO A 146 -3.49 -0.92 -0.83
CA PRO A 146 -4.32 -2.12 -0.82
C PRO A 146 -3.97 -2.99 0.41
N PRO A 147 -4.93 -3.76 0.94
CA PRO A 147 -4.69 -4.61 2.11
C PRO A 147 -3.38 -5.40 1.95
N LEU A 148 -2.50 -5.32 2.96
CA LEU A 148 -1.12 -5.82 2.90
C LEU A 148 -1.03 -7.27 2.41
N GLY A 149 -2.00 -8.12 2.78
CA GLY A 149 -2.06 -9.50 2.32
C GLY A 149 -2.17 -9.66 0.79
N VAL A 150 -2.91 -8.76 0.13
CA VAL A 150 -3.03 -8.75 -1.34
C VAL A 150 -1.70 -8.35 -1.97
N SER A 151 -1.05 -7.32 -1.41
CA SER A 151 0.27 -6.86 -1.87
C SER A 151 1.33 -7.95 -1.73
N ILE A 152 1.38 -8.66 -0.58
CA ILE A 152 2.31 -9.76 -0.35
C ILE A 152 2.07 -10.90 -1.35
N ALA A 153 0.82 -11.30 -1.55
CA ALA A 153 0.47 -12.38 -2.47
C ALA A 153 0.91 -12.07 -3.91
N LEU A 154 0.68 -10.84 -4.39
CA LEU A 154 1.13 -10.39 -5.71
C LEU A 154 2.66 -10.44 -5.85
N THR A 155 3.37 -10.03 -4.80
CA THR A 155 4.83 -10.00 -4.80
C THR A 155 5.40 -11.42 -4.89
N VAL A 156 4.87 -12.35 -4.09
CA VAL A 156 5.27 -13.77 -4.11
C VAL A 156 5.00 -14.40 -5.47
N LEU A 157 3.83 -14.14 -6.07
CA LEU A 157 3.49 -14.62 -7.42
C LEU A 157 4.47 -14.11 -8.48
N ALA A 158 4.80 -12.81 -8.44
CA ALA A 158 5.76 -12.23 -9.37
C ALA A 158 7.17 -12.85 -9.21
N CYS A 159 7.61 -13.07 -7.97
CA CYS A 159 8.88 -13.76 -7.69
C CYS A 159 8.89 -15.20 -8.21
N MET A 160 7.81 -15.95 -7.99
CA MET A 160 7.70 -17.34 -8.48
C MET A 160 7.74 -17.41 -10.01
N LEU A 161 7.03 -16.51 -10.70
CA LEU A 161 7.02 -16.46 -12.16
C LEU A 161 8.39 -16.08 -12.74
N SER A 162 9.11 -15.17 -12.08
CA SER A 162 10.47 -14.77 -12.50
C SER A 162 11.50 -15.87 -12.26
N ILE A 163 11.42 -16.61 -11.16
CA ILE A 163 12.28 -17.79 -10.93
C ILE A 163 11.99 -18.88 -11.97
N ALA A 164 10.70 -19.15 -12.25
CA ALA A 164 10.32 -20.15 -13.24
C ALA A 164 10.79 -19.78 -14.66
N SER A 165 10.71 -18.50 -15.05
CA SER A 165 11.16 -18.06 -16.38
C SER A 165 12.68 -18.18 -16.55
N VAL A 166 13.46 -17.82 -15.53
CA VAL A 166 14.93 -17.99 -15.53
C VAL A 166 15.31 -19.48 -15.54
N TYR A 167 14.59 -20.32 -14.79
CA TYR A 167 14.82 -21.77 -14.79
C TYR A 167 14.55 -22.40 -16.16
N ILE A 168 13.42 -22.08 -16.79
CA ILE A 168 13.08 -22.60 -18.13
C ILE A 168 14.09 -22.09 -19.17
N ALA A 169 14.50 -20.82 -19.09
CA ALA A 169 15.48 -20.24 -20.01
C ALA A 169 16.87 -20.91 -19.86
N SER A 170 17.33 -21.16 -18.64
CA SER A 170 18.61 -21.83 -18.38
C SER A 170 18.59 -23.30 -18.82
N VAL A 171 17.50 -24.03 -18.62
CA VAL A 171 17.33 -25.41 -19.14
C VAL A 171 17.28 -25.42 -20.68
N LYS A 172 16.61 -24.46 -21.31
CA LYS A 172 16.58 -24.34 -22.78
C LYS A 172 17.96 -24.00 -23.34
N SER A 173 18.68 -23.06 -22.73
CA SER A 173 20.04 -22.67 -23.13
C SER A 173 21.04 -23.82 -22.99
N THR A 174 20.98 -24.58 -21.89
CA THR A 174 21.84 -25.76 -21.69
C THR A 174 21.52 -26.89 -22.67
N LYS A 175 20.26 -27.08 -23.06
CA LYS A 175 19.88 -28.01 -24.13
C LYS A 175 20.39 -27.55 -25.50
N GLN A 176 20.23 -26.27 -25.82
CA GLN A 176 20.68 -25.70 -27.10
C GLN A 176 22.21 -25.72 -27.23
N THR A 177 22.95 -25.41 -26.17
CA THR A 177 24.42 -25.49 -26.16
C THR A 177 24.92 -26.93 -26.30
N LYS A 178 24.28 -27.91 -25.66
CA LYS A 178 24.60 -29.34 -25.85
C LYS A 178 24.34 -29.82 -27.28
N MET A 179 23.23 -29.40 -27.89
CA MET A 179 22.94 -29.73 -29.29
C MET A 179 23.93 -29.08 -30.26
N ALA A 180 24.31 -27.81 -30.01
CA ALA A 180 25.31 -27.12 -30.82
C ALA A 180 26.70 -27.75 -30.71
N SER A 181 27.12 -28.18 -29.51
CA SER A 181 28.41 -28.87 -29.33
C SER A 181 28.42 -30.25 -29.99
N GLN A 182 27.30 -30.99 -29.95
CA GLN A 182 27.18 -32.29 -30.64
C GLN A 182 27.16 -32.14 -32.16
N ALA A 183 26.52 -31.09 -32.69
CA ALA A 183 26.54 -30.77 -34.11
C ALA A 183 27.98 -30.48 -34.59
N LEU A 184 28.71 -29.62 -33.88
CA LEU A 184 30.12 -29.32 -34.16
C LEU A 184 31.02 -30.55 -34.10
N GLU A 185 30.81 -31.46 -33.13
CA GLU A 185 31.60 -32.68 -33.04
C GLU A 185 31.29 -33.67 -34.18
N SER A 186 30.02 -33.73 -34.62
CA SER A 186 29.63 -34.54 -35.78
C SER A 186 30.23 -34.02 -37.09
N GLU A 187 30.27 -32.69 -37.29
CA GLU A 187 30.94 -32.07 -38.43
C GLU A 187 32.45 -32.31 -38.41
N ARG A 188 33.09 -32.24 -37.23
CA ARG A 188 34.52 -32.56 -37.07
C ARG A 188 34.84 -34.01 -37.41
N LYS A 189 33.99 -34.97 -37.00
CA LYS A 189 34.14 -36.40 -37.35
C LYS A 189 33.90 -36.65 -38.84
N ALA A 190 32.92 -35.97 -39.45
CA ALA A 190 32.67 -36.05 -40.88
C ALA A 190 33.86 -35.50 -41.71
N ALA A 191 34.45 -34.38 -41.29
CA ALA A 191 35.65 -33.82 -41.92
C ALA A 191 36.88 -34.75 -41.77
N ALA A 192 37.09 -35.35 -40.59
CA ALA A 192 38.18 -36.31 -40.37
C ALA A 192 38.03 -37.59 -41.20
N HIS A 193 36.80 -38.07 -41.43
CA HIS A 193 36.55 -39.21 -42.32
C HIS A 193 36.75 -38.87 -43.80
N ALA A 194 36.51 -37.62 -44.22
CA ALA A 194 36.78 -37.18 -45.59
C ALA A 194 38.29 -37.13 -45.91
N ASP A 195 39.13 -36.72 -44.94
CA ASP A 195 40.60 -36.72 -45.10
C ASP A 195 41.20 -38.14 -45.21
N LEU A 196 40.64 -39.12 -44.50
CA LEU A 196 41.05 -40.53 -44.60
C LEU A 196 40.60 -41.18 -45.92
N GLY A 197 39.51 -40.72 -46.52
CA GLY A 197 39.07 -41.13 -47.85
C GLY A 197 40.06 -40.74 -48.95
N HIS A 198 40.70 -39.58 -48.82
CA HIS A 198 41.66 -39.11 -49.82
C HIS A 198 43.01 -39.87 -49.78
N TYR A 199 43.41 -40.40 -48.60
CA TYR A 199 44.62 -41.21 -48.47
C TYR A 199 44.47 -42.64 -49.03
N SER A 200 43.24 -43.18 -49.01
CA SER A 200 42.95 -44.51 -49.55
C SER A 200 42.94 -44.56 -51.08
N GLU A 201 42.69 -43.44 -51.76
CA GLU A 201 42.62 -43.39 -53.23
C GLU A 201 44.01 -43.23 -53.88
N VAL A 202 44.99 -42.71 -53.15
CA VAL A 202 46.39 -42.58 -53.61
C VAL A 202 47.17 -43.90 -53.46
N SER A 203 46.82 -44.75 -52.49
CA SER A 203 47.54 -46.02 -52.25
C SER A 203 47.26 -47.08 -53.32
N HIS A 204 46.07 -47.08 -53.96
CA HIS A 204 45.73 -48.05 -55.00
C HIS A 204 46.31 -47.75 -56.40
N ARG A 205 46.89 -46.56 -56.62
CA ARG A 205 47.60 -46.23 -57.88
C ARG A 205 49.10 -46.54 -57.85
N GLY A 206 49.68 -46.79 -56.68
CA GLY A 206 51.11 -47.04 -56.52
C GLY A 206 51.58 -48.46 -56.86
N SER A 207 50.70 -49.46 -56.89
CA SER A 207 51.10 -50.87 -57.02
C SER A 207 51.04 -51.44 -58.44
N VAL A 208 50.62 -50.67 -59.46
CA VAL A 208 50.50 -51.15 -60.85
C VAL A 208 51.62 -50.61 -61.77
N LEU A 209 52.48 -49.71 -61.28
CA LEU A 209 53.48 -49.01 -62.10
C LEU A 209 54.94 -49.41 -61.82
N GLU A 210 55.18 -50.55 -61.16
CA GLU A 210 56.53 -51.04 -60.83
C GLU A 210 56.87 -52.42 -61.44
N THR A 211 56.12 -52.87 -62.45
CA THR A 211 56.42 -54.11 -63.20
C THR A 211 56.55 -53.94 -64.72
N LEU A 212 56.55 -52.70 -65.24
CA LEU A 212 56.71 -52.41 -66.68
C LEU A 212 57.80 -51.37 -66.97
N SER A 213 58.93 -51.40 -66.24
CA SER A 213 60.11 -50.58 -66.55
C SER A 213 61.41 -51.38 -66.43
N LYS A 214 61.40 -52.60 -66.95
CA LYS A 214 62.63 -53.39 -67.11
C LYS A 214 62.42 -54.45 -68.18
N ASP A 215 62.28 -54.01 -69.42
CA ASP A 215 62.80 -54.73 -70.58
C ASP A 215 62.66 -53.87 -71.84
N ASN A 216 63.67 -53.97 -72.69
CA ASN A 216 63.69 -53.56 -74.10
C ASN A 216 64.21 -52.15 -74.46
N ARG A 217 65.54 -51.99 -74.40
CA ARG A 217 66.30 -51.20 -75.38
C ARG A 217 67.58 -51.92 -75.79
N HIS A 218 67.52 -52.65 -76.90
CA HIS A 218 68.66 -53.01 -77.71
C HIS A 218 68.42 -52.64 -79.18
N ASN A 219 69.36 -51.83 -79.68
CA ASN A 219 69.91 -51.73 -81.04
C ASN A 219 69.00 -51.37 -82.23
N PHE A 220 69.34 -50.27 -82.90
CA PHE A 220 69.55 -50.13 -84.36
C PHE A 220 70.40 -48.84 -84.54
N VAL A 221 71.68 -48.97 -84.90
CA VAL A 221 72.30 -48.67 -86.23
C VAL A 221 71.97 -47.28 -86.76
#